data_AF-A0A2E8Z508-F1
#
_entry.id   AF-A0A2E8Z508-F1
#
_cell.length_a   1.000
_cell.length_b   1.000
_cell.length_c   1.000
_cell.angle_alpha   90.00
_cell.angle_beta   90.00
_cell.angle_gamma   90.00
#
_symmetry.space_group_name_H-M   'P 1'
#
loop_
_entity.id
_entity.type
_entity.pdbx_description
1 polymer ?
#
loop_
_entity_poly.entity_id
_entity_poly.type
_entity_poly.pdbx_seq_one_letter_code
_entity_poly.pdbx_strand_id
1 'polypeptide(L)'
;MSEVTAAWLALAAQAEAQVATVAAAYEAGLTAKTRFIETAAASVYTANLAATAYADTAVAAWQLATVGLPATTLGLLPPREEQERLVRAFATITVHAQAMSTLDRSRRVARSEPLTRGHRAYQDALRARGVEHWRRVVRPNACEDCAPLAGEVQPMDRDFSDHPGCRCTLAPAPAETWADRVRANQLQLRRTWNTDRGQVRFSSGLRFQ
;
A
#
# COMPACT_ATOMS: atom_id res chain seq x y z
N MET A 1 -13.61 2.01 10.40
CA MET A 1 -12.47 1.36 9.71
C MET A 1 -12.48 1.93 8.32
N SER A 2 -11.39 2.53 7.84
CA SER A 2 -11.37 3.00 6.45
C SER A 2 -11.48 1.82 5.49
N GLU A 3 -12.16 2.02 4.36
CA GLU A 3 -12.33 0.98 3.32
C GLU A 3 -10.98 0.45 2.84
N VAL A 4 -9.96 1.31 2.76
CA VAL A 4 -8.60 0.93 2.37
C VAL A 4 -7.95 -0.08 3.34
N THR A 5 -8.12 0.09 4.65
CA THR A 5 -7.59 -0.87 5.63
C THR A 5 -8.32 -2.21 5.54
N ALA A 6 -9.63 -2.21 5.25
CA ALA A 6 -10.37 -3.44 5.02
C ALA A 6 -9.87 -4.18 3.76
N ALA A 7 -9.57 -3.45 2.67
CA ALA A 7 -8.98 -4.01 1.47
C ALA A 7 -7.60 -4.63 1.73
N TRP A 8 -6.72 -3.96 2.47
CA TRP A 8 -5.40 -4.52 2.82
C TRP A 8 -5.51 -5.76 3.71
N LEU A 9 -6.45 -5.78 4.65
CA LEU A 9 -6.71 -6.98 5.48
C LEU A 9 -7.20 -8.16 4.64
N ALA A 10 -8.03 -7.92 3.62
CA ALA A 10 -8.47 -8.96 2.70
C ALA A 10 -7.32 -9.50 1.85
N LEU A 11 -6.47 -8.62 1.31
CA LEU A 11 -5.27 -9.01 0.56
C LEU A 11 -4.30 -9.82 1.43
N ALA A 12 -4.07 -9.39 2.66
CA ALA A 12 -3.24 -10.12 3.62
C ALA A 12 -3.80 -11.51 3.94
N ALA A 13 -5.12 -11.63 4.13
CA ALA A 13 -5.76 -12.92 4.38
C ALA A 13 -5.66 -13.86 3.16
N GLN A 14 -5.79 -13.32 1.95
CA GLN A 14 -5.64 -14.09 0.72
C GLN A 14 -4.21 -14.59 0.53
N ALA A 15 -3.21 -13.71 0.72
CA ALA A 15 -1.80 -14.09 0.67
C ALA A 15 -1.46 -15.13 1.73
N GLU A 16 -1.95 -14.96 2.97
CA GLU A 16 -1.78 -15.92 4.05
C GLU A 16 -2.33 -17.31 3.67
N ALA A 17 -3.55 -17.37 3.12
CA ALA A 17 -4.17 -18.63 2.71
C ALA A 17 -3.38 -19.33 1.59
N GLN A 18 -2.96 -18.58 0.55
CA GLN A 18 -2.17 -19.14 -0.55
C GLN A 18 -0.83 -19.67 -0.06
N VAL A 19 -0.10 -18.89 0.74
CA VAL A 19 1.18 -19.28 1.30
C VAL A 19 1.03 -20.47 2.25
N ALA A 20 -0.03 -20.53 3.05
CA ALA A 20 -0.31 -21.65 3.95
C ALA A 20 -0.46 -22.97 3.17
N THR A 21 -1.19 -22.96 2.04
CA THR A 21 -1.34 -24.14 1.18
C THR A 21 0.01 -24.64 0.66
N VAL A 22 0.87 -23.75 0.16
CA VAL A 22 2.17 -24.14 -0.40
C VAL A 22 3.13 -24.58 0.72
N ALA A 23 3.09 -23.93 1.88
CA ALA A 23 3.91 -24.31 3.04
C ALA A 23 3.52 -25.69 3.58
N ALA A 24 2.22 -26.01 3.68
CA ALA A 24 1.76 -27.32 4.10
C ALA A 24 2.19 -28.41 3.12
N ALA A 25 2.13 -28.15 1.80
CA ALA A 25 2.64 -29.07 0.79
C ALA A 25 4.15 -29.29 0.92
N TYR A 26 4.91 -28.25 1.29
CA TYR A 26 6.37 -28.34 1.48
C TYR A 26 6.71 -29.18 2.71
N GLU A 27 6.05 -28.95 3.84
CA GLU A 27 6.25 -29.73 5.06
C GLU A 27 5.85 -31.21 4.88
N ALA A 28 4.85 -31.49 4.05
CA ALA A 28 4.46 -32.84 3.66
C ALA A 28 5.40 -33.49 2.62
N GLY A 29 6.44 -32.79 2.14
CA GLY A 29 7.36 -33.29 1.13
C GLY A 29 6.78 -33.38 -0.30
N LEU A 30 5.62 -32.77 -0.54
CA LEU A 30 4.90 -32.80 -1.83
C LEU A 30 5.39 -31.72 -2.81
N THR A 31 6.18 -30.76 -2.36
CA THR A 31 6.80 -29.75 -3.23
C THR A 31 8.26 -29.51 -2.85
N ALA A 32 9.08 -29.21 -3.85
CA ALA A 32 10.48 -28.89 -3.64
C ALA A 32 10.66 -27.54 -2.93
N LYS A 33 11.74 -27.43 -2.14
CA LYS A 33 12.11 -26.21 -1.39
C LYS A 33 12.10 -24.95 -2.27
N THR A 34 12.75 -24.99 -3.44
CA THR A 34 12.83 -23.85 -4.36
C THR A 34 11.44 -23.40 -4.82
N ARG A 35 10.58 -24.36 -5.19
CA ARG A 35 9.22 -24.08 -5.64
C ARG A 35 8.36 -23.47 -4.53
N PHE A 36 8.52 -23.93 -3.29
CA PHE A 36 7.88 -23.31 -2.13
C PHE A 36 8.30 -21.84 -1.98
N ILE A 37 9.61 -21.57 -1.97
CA ILE A 37 10.16 -20.21 -1.79
C ILE A 37 9.63 -19.26 -2.87
N GLU A 38 9.73 -19.65 -4.14
CA GLU A 38 9.33 -18.82 -5.27
C GLU A 38 7.82 -18.56 -5.29
N THR A 39 7.01 -19.60 -5.07
CA THR A 39 5.54 -19.47 -5.09
C THR A 39 5.06 -18.62 -3.91
N ALA A 40 5.62 -18.82 -2.71
CA ALA A 40 5.26 -18.04 -1.54
C ALA A 40 5.65 -16.57 -1.70
N ALA A 41 6.87 -16.29 -2.16
CA ALA A 41 7.32 -14.93 -2.43
C ALA A 41 6.46 -14.22 -3.49
N ALA A 42 6.12 -14.91 -4.58
CA ALA A 42 5.28 -14.36 -5.64
C ALA A 42 3.85 -14.05 -5.16
N SER A 43 3.29 -14.89 -4.28
CA SER A 43 1.95 -14.69 -3.71
C SER A 43 1.90 -13.42 -2.86
N VAL A 44 2.91 -13.23 -2.00
CA VAL A 44 3.03 -12.00 -1.17
C VAL A 44 3.32 -10.78 -2.04
N TYR A 45 4.21 -10.88 -3.02
CA TYR A 45 4.53 -9.77 -3.92
C TYR A 45 3.30 -9.28 -4.71
N THR A 46 2.46 -10.21 -5.17
CA THR A 46 1.20 -9.88 -5.85
C THR A 46 0.24 -9.12 -4.94
N ALA A 47 0.13 -9.53 -3.67
CA ALA A 47 -0.65 -8.80 -2.67
C ALA A 47 -0.06 -7.41 -2.38
N ASN A 48 1.26 -7.27 -2.37
CA ASN A 48 1.96 -6.00 -2.16
C ASN A 48 1.75 -5.02 -3.34
N LEU A 49 1.73 -5.52 -4.57
CA LEU A 49 1.35 -4.74 -5.75
C LEU A 49 -0.08 -4.20 -5.62
N ALA A 50 -1.04 -5.07 -5.29
CA ALA A 50 -2.43 -4.68 -5.10
C ALA A 50 -2.59 -3.67 -3.95
N ALA A 51 -1.93 -3.91 -2.80
CA ALA A 51 -1.97 -3.00 -1.66
C ALA A 51 -1.45 -1.60 -2.02
N THR A 52 -0.40 -1.53 -2.84
CA THR A 52 0.18 -0.27 -3.35
C THR A 52 -0.79 0.46 -4.28
N ALA A 53 -1.44 -0.25 -5.21
CA ALA A 53 -2.44 0.34 -6.10
C ALA A 53 -3.67 0.88 -5.34
N TYR A 54 -4.15 0.12 -4.33
CA TYR A 54 -5.23 0.58 -3.45
C TYR A 54 -4.84 1.81 -2.64
N ALA A 55 -3.61 1.86 -2.12
CA ALA A 55 -3.09 3.02 -1.41
C ALA A 55 -3.12 4.28 -2.28
N ASP A 56 -2.56 4.22 -3.48
CA ASP A 56 -2.51 5.37 -4.39
C ASP A 56 -3.92 5.83 -4.83
N THR A 57 -4.82 4.87 -5.11
CA THR A 57 -6.22 5.17 -5.42
C THR A 57 -6.93 5.83 -4.24
N ALA A 58 -6.72 5.34 -3.03
CA ALA A 58 -7.33 5.90 -1.82
C ALA A 58 -6.85 7.33 -1.56
N VAL A 59 -5.57 7.63 -1.79
CA VAL A 59 -5.05 9.00 -1.65
C VAL A 59 -5.57 9.91 -2.77
N ALA A 60 -5.68 9.43 -4.02
CA ALA A 60 -6.29 10.19 -5.09
C ALA A 60 -7.77 10.56 -4.78
N ALA A 61 -8.53 9.60 -4.25
CA ALA A 61 -9.91 9.82 -3.81
C ALA A 61 -10.00 10.82 -2.64
N TRP A 62 -9.10 10.70 -1.66
CA TRP A 62 -9.00 11.66 -0.56
C TRP A 62 -8.68 13.08 -1.06
N GLN A 63 -7.74 13.23 -2.00
CA GLN A 63 -7.41 14.52 -2.59
C GLN A 63 -8.61 15.11 -3.34
N LEU A 64 -9.34 14.31 -4.12
CA LEU A 64 -10.58 14.75 -4.77
C LEU A 64 -11.60 15.25 -3.74
N ALA A 65 -11.84 14.48 -2.68
CA ALA A 65 -12.78 14.86 -1.62
C ALA A 65 -12.36 16.14 -0.88
N THR A 66 -11.05 16.36 -0.72
CA THR A 66 -10.50 17.52 0.03
C THR A 66 -10.39 18.78 -0.82
N VAL A 67 -9.92 18.65 -2.06
CA VAL A 67 -9.61 19.78 -2.96
C VAL A 67 -10.83 20.15 -3.83
N GLY A 68 -11.69 19.18 -4.13
CA GLY A 68 -12.84 19.33 -5.03
C GLY A 68 -12.50 19.22 -6.51
N LEU A 69 -11.30 18.75 -6.86
CA LEU A 69 -10.84 18.59 -8.24
C LEU A 69 -10.35 17.15 -8.49
N PRO A 70 -10.60 16.57 -9.68
CA PRO A 70 -10.12 15.24 -10.01
C PRO A 70 -8.60 15.12 -9.85
N ALA A 71 -8.17 14.06 -9.17
CA ALA A 71 -6.79 13.64 -9.06
C ALA A 71 -6.62 12.26 -9.71
N THR A 72 -5.55 12.07 -10.46
CA THR A 72 -5.20 10.76 -11.01
C THR A 72 -4.41 9.95 -9.98
N THR A 73 -4.39 8.64 -10.16
CA THR A 73 -3.37 7.79 -9.55
C THR A 73 -1.99 8.16 -10.11
N LEU A 74 -0.95 7.97 -9.30
CA LEU A 74 0.45 8.14 -9.66
C LEU A 74 1.07 6.88 -10.27
N GLY A 75 0.39 5.74 -10.15
CA GLY A 75 0.89 4.45 -10.65
C GLY A 75 2.06 3.94 -9.81
N LEU A 76 1.99 4.12 -8.48
CA LEU A 76 3.05 3.67 -7.58
C LEU A 76 3.23 2.15 -7.68
N LEU A 77 4.49 1.73 -7.60
CA LEU A 77 4.88 0.33 -7.56
C LEU A 77 5.72 0.07 -6.30
N PRO A 78 5.69 -1.16 -5.76
CA PRO A 78 6.69 -1.60 -4.79
C PRO A 78 8.12 -1.44 -5.36
N PRO A 79 9.13 -1.13 -4.52
CA PRO A 79 10.54 -1.15 -4.90
C PRO A 79 10.93 -2.45 -5.63
N ARG A 80 11.85 -2.34 -6.58
CA ARG A 80 12.25 -3.47 -7.44
C ARG A 80 12.85 -4.62 -6.63
N GLU A 81 13.55 -4.28 -5.56
CA GLU A 81 14.25 -5.20 -4.67
C GLU A 81 13.29 -5.95 -3.73
N GLU A 82 12.01 -5.57 -3.70
CA GLU A 82 11.04 -6.13 -2.75
C GLU A 82 10.76 -7.62 -3.01
N GLN A 83 10.70 -8.04 -4.28
CA GLN A 83 10.53 -9.45 -4.64
C GLN A 83 11.73 -10.28 -4.19
N GLU A 84 12.95 -9.81 -4.43
CA GLU A 84 14.17 -10.51 -4.00
C GLU A 84 14.26 -10.62 -2.47
N ARG A 85 13.85 -9.57 -1.76
CA ARG A 85 13.78 -9.59 -0.29
C ARG A 85 12.79 -10.64 0.19
N LEU A 86 11.63 -10.79 -0.46
CA LEU A 86 10.65 -11.81 -0.12
C LEU A 86 11.20 -13.23 -0.38
N VAL A 87 11.89 -13.44 -1.50
CA VAL A 87 12.58 -14.72 -1.78
C VAL A 87 13.59 -15.05 -0.68
N ARG A 88 14.42 -14.07 -0.28
CA ARG A 88 15.36 -14.24 0.84
C ARG A 88 14.65 -14.55 2.15
N ALA A 89 13.55 -13.86 2.46
CA ALA A 89 12.78 -14.09 3.68
C ALA A 89 12.24 -15.53 3.76
N PHE A 90 11.64 -16.05 2.68
CA PHE A 90 11.16 -17.42 2.64
C PHE A 90 12.30 -18.45 2.64
N ALA A 91 13.43 -18.15 1.99
CA ALA A 91 14.64 -18.97 2.10
C ALA A 91 15.13 -19.07 3.55
N THR A 92 15.18 -17.97 4.29
CA THR A 92 15.55 -17.94 5.71
C THR A 92 14.57 -18.76 6.56
N ILE A 93 13.26 -18.67 6.30
CA ILE A 93 12.25 -19.46 7.03
C ILE A 93 12.56 -20.96 6.93
N THR A 94 12.88 -21.47 5.73
CA THR A 94 13.15 -22.89 5.53
C THR A 94 14.42 -23.40 6.23
N VAL A 95 15.35 -22.52 6.60
CA VAL A 95 16.61 -22.89 7.26
C VAL A 95 16.45 -22.94 8.78
N HIS A 96 15.55 -22.14 9.37
CA HIS A 96 15.46 -21.93 10.81
C HIS A 96 14.18 -22.47 11.46
N ALA A 97 13.69 -23.64 11.05
CA ALA A 97 12.43 -24.23 11.53
C ALA A 97 12.43 -24.74 13.00
N GLN A 98 13.47 -24.45 13.79
CA GLN A 98 13.74 -25.13 15.07
C GLN A 98 12.77 -24.77 16.22
N ALA A 99 12.12 -23.60 16.18
CA ALA A 99 11.21 -23.14 17.26
C ALA A 99 9.75 -22.95 16.83
N MET A 100 9.48 -22.94 15.52
CA MET A 100 8.15 -22.75 14.95
C MET A 100 8.17 -23.31 13.53
N SER A 101 7.07 -23.97 13.14
CA SER A 101 6.91 -24.61 11.83
C SER A 101 7.17 -23.63 10.67
N THR A 102 7.56 -24.17 9.53
CA THR A 102 7.69 -23.38 8.29
C THR A 102 6.33 -22.80 7.93
N LEU A 103 5.24 -23.56 8.12
CA LEU A 103 3.87 -23.12 7.94
C LEU A 103 3.54 -21.85 8.74
N ASP A 104 3.72 -21.88 10.06
CA ASP A 104 3.31 -20.77 10.93
C ASP A 104 4.14 -19.50 10.68
N ARG A 105 5.45 -19.65 10.45
CA ARG A 105 6.33 -18.52 10.07
C ARG A 105 5.89 -17.91 8.75
N SER A 106 5.59 -18.75 7.76
CA SER A 106 5.17 -18.32 6.43
C SER A 106 3.83 -17.57 6.48
N ARG A 107 2.88 -18.04 7.29
CA ARG A 107 1.61 -17.35 7.52
C ARG A 107 1.81 -15.97 8.12
N ARG A 108 2.68 -15.84 9.13
CA ARG A 108 2.97 -14.55 9.77
C ARG A 108 3.52 -13.54 8.76
N VAL A 109 4.51 -13.93 7.97
CA VAL A 109 5.10 -13.08 6.91
C VAL A 109 4.04 -12.73 5.87
N ALA A 110 3.33 -13.71 5.33
CA ALA A 110 2.33 -13.48 4.29
C ALA A 110 1.19 -12.56 4.73
N ARG A 111 0.85 -12.56 6.03
CA ARG A 111 -0.15 -11.68 6.60
C ARG A 111 0.39 -10.26 6.87
N SER A 112 1.60 -10.13 7.41
CA SER A 112 2.14 -8.81 7.79
C SER A 112 2.59 -7.98 6.59
N GLU A 113 3.18 -8.63 5.58
CA GLU A 113 3.82 -7.95 4.46
C GLU A 113 2.86 -7.05 3.66
N PRO A 114 1.65 -7.50 3.25
CA PRO A 114 0.72 -6.64 2.52
C PRO A 114 0.19 -5.47 3.35
N LEU A 115 0.06 -5.63 4.67
CA LEU A 115 -0.38 -4.57 5.57
C LEU A 115 0.69 -3.48 5.67
N THR A 116 1.93 -3.87 5.95
CA THR A 116 3.07 -2.96 6.01
C THR A 116 3.29 -2.26 4.66
N ARG A 117 3.19 -3.00 3.55
CA ARG A 117 3.29 -2.41 2.21
C ARG A 117 2.18 -1.38 1.98
N GLY A 118 0.94 -1.70 2.35
CA GLY A 118 -0.20 -0.79 2.22
C GLY A 118 0.03 0.53 2.95
N HIS A 119 0.48 0.48 4.21
CA HIS A 119 0.79 1.68 4.99
C HIS A 119 1.92 2.51 4.35
N ARG A 120 3.03 1.87 3.98
CA ARG A 120 4.16 2.55 3.31
C ARG A 120 3.73 3.20 2.00
N ALA A 121 3.01 2.47 1.15
CA ALA A 121 2.53 3.00 -0.12
C ALA A 121 1.53 4.16 0.05
N TYR A 122 0.69 4.11 1.09
CA TYR A 122 -0.23 5.20 1.40
C TYR A 122 0.53 6.45 1.84
N GLN A 123 1.56 6.29 2.68
CA GLN A 123 2.46 7.38 3.05
C GLN A 123 3.25 7.93 1.85
N ASP A 124 3.79 7.07 0.99
CA ASP A 124 4.49 7.46 -0.25
C ASP A 124 3.57 8.27 -1.17
N ALA A 125 2.30 7.85 -1.31
CA ALA A 125 1.31 8.55 -2.11
C ALA A 125 0.93 9.93 -1.54
N LEU A 126 0.92 10.09 -0.21
CA LEU A 126 0.73 11.38 0.46
C LEU A 126 1.94 12.29 0.27
N ARG A 127 3.15 11.74 0.46
CA ARG A 127 4.41 12.46 0.27
C ARG A 127 4.54 12.98 -1.16
N ALA A 128 4.24 12.15 -2.16
CA ALA A 128 4.26 12.53 -3.56
C ALA A 128 3.25 13.63 -3.93
N ARG A 129 2.22 13.83 -3.10
CA ARG A 129 1.22 14.91 -3.24
C ARG A 129 1.50 16.11 -2.34
N GLY A 130 2.69 16.18 -1.74
CA GLY A 130 3.14 17.30 -0.93
C GLY A 130 2.38 17.47 0.38
N VAL A 131 1.78 16.40 0.91
CA VAL A 131 1.22 16.40 2.27
C VAL A 131 2.38 16.33 3.26
N GLU A 132 2.39 17.23 4.23
CA GLU A 132 3.55 17.45 5.11
C GLU A 132 3.53 16.59 6.37
N HIS A 133 2.33 16.22 6.83
CA HIS A 133 2.15 15.45 8.04
C HIS A 133 1.07 14.37 7.88
N TRP A 134 1.16 13.37 8.73
CA TRP A 134 0.13 12.35 8.90
C TRP A 134 -0.19 12.21 10.39
N ARG A 135 -1.36 11.68 10.71
CA ARG A 135 -1.75 11.35 12.08
C ARG A 135 -2.04 9.87 12.22
N ARG A 136 -1.68 9.29 13.37
CA ARG A 136 -2.02 7.88 13.64
C ARG A 136 -3.49 7.75 13.99
N VAL A 137 -4.19 6.86 13.28
CA VAL A 137 -5.58 6.49 13.57
C VAL A 137 -5.59 5.11 14.20
N VAL A 138 -5.87 5.09 15.50
CA VAL A 138 -5.97 3.86 16.30
C VAL A 138 -7.40 3.36 16.33
N ARG A 139 -7.56 2.07 16.65
CA ARG A 139 -8.86 1.47 16.93
C ARG A 139 -9.20 1.62 18.43
N PRO A 140 -10.49 1.51 18.82
CA PRO A 140 -10.89 1.50 20.24
C PRO A 140 -10.22 0.41 21.10
N ASN A 141 -9.62 -0.61 20.47
CA ASN A 141 -8.90 -1.72 21.11
C ASN A 141 -7.44 -1.81 20.59
N ALA A 142 -6.76 -0.68 20.44
CA ALA A 142 -5.36 -0.67 20.06
C ALA A 142 -4.47 -1.34 21.12
N CYS A 143 -3.32 -1.87 20.71
CA CYS A 143 -2.34 -2.42 21.64
C CYS A 143 -1.74 -1.31 22.52
N GLU A 144 -1.14 -1.72 23.65
CA GLU A 144 -0.53 -0.82 24.63
C GLU A 144 0.53 0.11 24.02
N ASP A 145 1.23 -0.33 22.97
CA ASP A 145 2.22 0.49 22.26
C ASP A 145 1.60 1.54 21.34
N CYS A 146 0.43 1.25 20.75
CA CYS A 146 -0.21 2.13 19.77
C CYS A 146 -1.22 3.09 20.40
N ALA A 147 -1.85 2.72 21.52
CA ALA A 147 -2.87 3.55 22.17
C ALA A 147 -2.34 4.94 22.58
N PRO A 148 -1.11 5.08 23.13
CA PRO A 148 -0.55 6.38 23.49
C PRO A 148 -0.28 7.30 22.29
N LEU A 149 -0.08 6.73 21.10
CA LEU A 149 0.24 7.46 19.87
C LEU A 149 -1.03 7.92 19.12
N ALA A 150 -2.22 7.72 19.69
CA ALA A 150 -3.50 8.01 19.05
C ALA A 150 -3.65 9.50 18.72
N GLY A 151 -3.87 9.80 17.43
CA GLY A 151 -4.05 11.18 16.97
C GLY A 151 -2.77 12.01 16.91
N GLU A 152 -1.63 11.47 17.34
CA GLU A 152 -0.34 12.13 17.25
C GLU A 152 -0.04 12.44 15.78
N VAL A 153 0.33 13.70 15.52
CA VAL A 153 0.70 14.20 14.21
C VAL A 153 2.21 14.05 14.05
N GLN A 154 2.62 13.36 13.00
CA GLN A 154 4.00 13.05 12.69
C GLN A 154 4.37 13.67 11.34
N PRO A 155 5.63 14.12 11.17
CA PRO A 155 6.12 14.60 9.88
C PRO A 155 6.18 13.45 8.86
N MET A 156 6.06 13.80 7.58
CA MET A 156 6.00 12.81 6.48
C MET A 156 7.30 12.02 6.25
N ASP A 157 8.42 12.50 6.79
CA ASP A 157 9.71 11.81 6.80
C ASP A 157 9.81 10.71 7.87
N ARG A 158 8.93 10.73 8.89
CA ARG A 158 8.82 9.66 9.87
C ARG A 158 7.93 8.55 9.33
N ASP A 159 8.50 7.37 9.15
CA ASP A 159 7.76 6.19 8.71
C ASP A 159 6.71 5.74 9.73
N PHE A 160 5.60 5.20 9.22
CA PHE A 160 4.61 4.53 10.04
C PHE A 160 5.18 3.22 10.61
N SER A 161 5.34 3.15 11.94
CA SER A 161 5.69 1.90 12.62
C SER A 161 4.51 0.94 12.65
N ASP A 162 4.71 -0.22 12.02
CA ASP A 162 3.80 -1.37 12.06
C ASP A 162 4.10 -2.26 13.26
N HIS A 163 3.05 -2.69 13.96
CA HIS A 163 3.16 -3.75 14.97
C HIS A 163 2.42 -5.00 14.50
N PRO A 164 2.99 -6.20 14.68
CA PRO A 164 2.33 -7.45 14.34
C PRO A 164 0.93 -7.53 14.96
N GLY A 165 -0.10 -7.69 14.13
CA GLY A 165 -1.49 -7.82 14.59
C GLY A 165 -2.22 -6.50 14.90
N CYS A 166 -1.55 -5.34 14.88
CA CYS A 166 -2.24 -4.04 14.97
C CYS A 166 -3.07 -3.81 13.71
N ARG A 167 -4.24 -3.16 13.87
CA ARG A 167 -5.10 -2.70 12.76
C ARG A 167 -5.12 -1.18 12.69
N CYS A 168 -4.02 -0.61 13.10
CA CYS A 168 -3.76 0.81 13.25
C CYS A 168 -3.39 1.34 11.87
N THR A 169 -3.86 2.53 11.52
CA THR A 169 -3.64 3.12 10.18
C THR A 169 -3.15 4.55 10.33
N LEU A 170 -2.82 5.19 9.22
CA LEU A 170 -2.51 6.62 9.17
C LEU A 170 -3.59 7.38 8.39
N ALA A 171 -3.84 8.61 8.81
CA ALA A 171 -4.68 9.55 8.08
C ALA A 171 -3.86 10.79 7.69
N PRO A 172 -4.16 11.43 6.56
CA PRO A 172 -3.52 12.69 6.19
C PRO A 172 -3.78 13.77 7.24
N ALA A 173 -2.77 14.59 7.53
CA ALA A 173 -2.87 15.78 8.38
C ALA A 173 -2.23 16.97 7.65
N PRO A 174 -2.80 17.41 6.51
CA PRO A 174 -2.21 18.48 5.70
C PRO A 174 -2.21 19.82 6.45
N ALA A 175 -1.29 20.72 6.07
CA ALA A 175 -1.39 22.12 6.49
C ALA A 175 -2.69 22.77 5.97
N GLU A 176 -3.22 23.77 6.68
CA GLU A 176 -4.47 24.46 6.29
C GLU A 176 -4.45 24.98 4.84
N THR A 177 -3.28 25.45 4.38
CA THR A 177 -3.12 26.01 3.04
C THR A 177 -2.88 24.95 1.94
N TRP A 178 -2.73 23.67 2.29
CA TRP A 178 -2.39 22.62 1.31
C TRP A 178 -3.43 22.51 0.18
N ALA A 179 -4.72 22.47 0.53
CA ALA A 179 -5.79 22.29 -0.45
C ALA A 179 -5.84 23.46 -1.46
N ASP A 180 -5.64 24.69 -0.98
CA ASP A 180 -5.61 25.88 -1.82
C ASP A 180 -4.39 25.90 -2.75
N ARG A 181 -3.21 25.50 -2.25
CA ARG A 181 -2.01 25.36 -3.10
C ARG A 181 -2.20 24.31 -4.19
N VAL A 182 -2.75 23.14 -3.85
CA VAL A 182 -3.03 22.08 -4.83
C VAL A 182 -4.04 22.55 -5.87
N ARG A 183 -5.13 23.23 -5.45
CA ARG A 183 -6.14 23.79 -6.35
C ARG A 183 -5.53 24.83 -7.29
N ALA A 184 -4.74 25.76 -6.77
CA ALA A 184 -4.08 26.80 -7.56
C ALA A 184 -3.18 26.19 -8.64
N ASN A 185 -2.34 25.21 -8.27
CA ASN A 185 -1.45 24.50 -9.19
C ASN A 185 -2.22 23.78 -10.29
N GLN A 186 -3.30 23.05 -9.95
CA GLN A 186 -4.10 22.33 -10.95
C GLN A 186 -4.83 23.27 -11.92
N LEU A 187 -5.38 24.38 -11.43
CA LEU A 187 -6.01 25.39 -12.29
C LEU A 187 -5.00 26.11 -13.18
N GLN A 188 -3.78 26.34 -12.69
CA GLN A 188 -2.70 26.88 -13.51
C GLN A 188 -2.33 25.93 -14.64
N LEU A 189 -2.15 24.63 -14.35
CA LEU A 189 -1.89 23.62 -15.38
C LEU A 189 -3.02 23.60 -16.44
N ARG A 190 -4.29 23.61 -16.03
CA ARG A 190 -5.40 23.67 -16.99
C ARG A 190 -5.37 24.92 -17.87
N ARG A 191 -4.94 26.07 -17.32
CA ARG A 191 -4.81 27.31 -18.07
C ARG A 191 -3.66 27.26 -19.08
N THR A 192 -2.48 26.78 -18.70
CA THR A 192 -1.33 26.67 -19.61
C THR A 192 -1.59 25.71 -20.76
N TRP A 193 -2.28 24.59 -20.49
CA TRP A 193 -2.74 23.67 -21.53
C TRP A 193 -3.70 24.32 -22.53
N ASN A 194 -4.51 25.28 -22.09
CA ASN A 194 -5.44 26.01 -22.96
C ASN A 194 -4.77 27.14 -23.76
N THR A 195 -3.62 27.68 -23.32
CA THR A 195 -2.95 28.81 -23.98
C THR A 195 -1.85 28.41 -24.96
N ASP A 196 -1.11 27.33 -24.69
CA ASP A 196 0.16 27.08 -25.40
C ASP A 196 0.02 26.27 -26.69
N ARG A 197 -1.18 25.72 -26.99
CA ARG A 197 -1.55 25.18 -28.30
C ARG A 197 -3.04 25.40 -28.52
N GLY A 198 -3.38 26.26 -29.47
CA GLY A 198 -4.76 26.59 -29.81
C GLY A 198 -5.63 25.33 -29.91
N GLN A 199 -6.83 25.40 -29.33
CA GLN A 199 -7.93 24.43 -29.43
C GLN A 199 -7.50 23.04 -29.91
N VAL A 200 -7.35 22.08 -28.98
CA VAL A 200 -7.45 20.67 -29.35
C VAL A 200 -8.89 20.44 -29.82
N ARG A 201 -9.15 20.70 -31.11
CA ARG A 201 -10.33 20.19 -31.78
C ARG A 201 -10.15 18.69 -31.82
N PHE A 202 -10.95 17.96 -31.04
CA PHE A 202 -11.22 16.57 -31.33
C PHE A 202 -11.92 16.56 -32.69
N SER A 203 -11.15 16.42 -33.77
CA SER A 203 -11.70 16.04 -35.05
C SER A 203 -12.23 14.62 -34.88
N SER A 204 -13.52 14.51 -34.56
CA SER A 204 -14.30 13.28 -34.73
C SER A 204 -14.33 12.95 -36.23
N GLY A 205 -13.20 12.42 -36.72
CA GLY A 205 -13.03 11.91 -38.09
C GLY A 205 -13.68 10.55 -38.32
N LEU A 206 -14.56 10.10 -37.42
CA LEU A 206 -15.45 8.98 -37.68
C LEU A 206 -16.70 9.52 -38.38
N ARG A 207 -16.62 9.64 -39.71
CA ARG A 207 -17.81 9.62 -40.55
C ARG A 207 -18.19 8.16 -40.75
N PHE A 208 -19.35 7.78 -40.23
CA PHE A 208 -20.01 6.57 -40.70
C PHE A 208 -20.66 6.90 -42.06
N GLN A 209 -20.36 6.03 -43.02
CA GLN A 209 -20.80 5.95 -44.42
C GLN A 209 -20.07 6.85 -45.43
#